data_AF-A0A419HNB4-F1
#
_entry.id   AF-A0A419HNB4-F1
#
_cell.length_a   1.000
_cell.length_b   1.000
_cell.length_c   1.000
_cell.angle_alpha   90.00
_cell.angle_beta   90.00
_cell.angle_gamma   90.00
#
_symmetry.space_group_name_H-M   'P 1'
#
loop_
_entity.id
_entity.type
_entity.pdbx_description
1 polymer ?
#
loop_
_entity_poly.entity_id
_entity_poly.type
_entity_poly.pdbx_seq_one_letter_code
_entity_poly.pdbx_strand_id
1 'polypeptide(L)'
;MMSTALVDRGGIQMRILDPPGDGTLALHDGADGGPWLNGPVEQFHDFPGIPVISRRKERDRRPGFYISADRTEWFTRVLARTASAGLLAFAGDRRTAGSLLTPRQQARLGAEQDSGPGHVAFDTAVELAGIPLIGTDHVFRLESQRMEVFSGIPQALHEVLRGEPDLHARHDILPILRELWHDREPDIRADWGGVIYMDTNGAVMGLRKMDSGRVSLD
;
A
#
# COMPACT_ATOMS: atom_id res chain seq x y z
N MET A 1 -1.23 -18.79 -2.07
CA MET A 1 -0.24 -19.83 -2.39
C MET A 1 1.02 -19.18 -2.94
N MET A 2 2.10 -19.13 -2.15
CA MET A 2 3.40 -18.65 -2.61
C MET A 2 4.35 -19.84 -2.73
N SER A 3 5.06 -19.94 -3.86
CA SER A 3 6.07 -20.97 -4.11
C SER A 3 7.41 -20.29 -4.35
N THR A 4 8.46 -20.81 -3.73
CA THR A 4 9.84 -20.47 -4.10
C THR A 4 10.52 -21.73 -4.60
N ALA A 5 11.10 -21.64 -5.79
CA ALA A 5 11.92 -22.69 -6.36
C ALA A 5 13.39 -22.28 -6.25
N LEU A 6 14.21 -23.16 -5.67
CA LEU A 6 15.66 -22.98 -5.57
C LEU A 6 16.35 -24.22 -6.12
N VAL A 7 17.42 -23.99 -6.87
CA VAL A 7 18.31 -25.06 -7.36
C VAL A 7 19.29 -25.40 -6.25
N ASP A 8 19.28 -26.65 -5.80
CA ASP A 8 20.24 -27.20 -4.83
C ASP A 8 21.07 -28.30 -5.51
N ARG A 9 22.18 -28.71 -4.88
CA ARG A 9 23.12 -29.74 -5.38
C ARG A 9 22.45 -31.11 -5.65
N GLY A 10 21.23 -31.33 -5.18
CA GLY A 10 20.42 -32.53 -5.40
C GLY A 10 19.23 -32.38 -6.34
N GLY A 11 19.04 -31.22 -6.99
CA GLY A 11 17.93 -30.94 -7.92
C GLY A 11 17.15 -29.67 -7.61
N ILE A 12 16.01 -29.46 -8.28
CA ILE A 12 15.09 -28.35 -8.02
C ILE A 12 14.24 -28.71 -6.81
N GLN A 13 14.40 -27.98 -5.71
CA GLN A 13 13.53 -28.11 -4.56
C GLN A 13 12.45 -27.03 -4.63
N MET A 14 11.21 -27.45 -4.87
CA MET A 14 10.04 -26.60 -4.76
C MET A 14 9.47 -26.72 -3.34
N ARG A 15 9.35 -25.60 -2.64
CA ARG A 15 8.70 -25.57 -1.33
C ARG A 15 7.48 -24.65 -1.40
N ILE A 16 6.33 -25.25 -1.12
CA ILE A 16 5.06 -24.56 -1.02
C ILE A 16 4.93 -24.11 0.42
N LEU A 17 4.84 -22.80 0.64
CA LEU A 17 4.41 -22.26 1.91
C LEU A 17 2.88 -22.24 1.89
N ASP A 18 2.29 -23.14 2.66
CA ASP A 18 0.86 -23.22 2.93
C ASP A 18 0.64 -23.00 4.44
N PRO A 19 0.87 -21.77 4.96
CA PRO A 19 0.61 -21.51 6.36
C PRO A 19 -0.91 -21.64 6.61
N PRO A 20 -1.34 -22.27 7.71
CA PRO A 20 -2.74 -22.18 8.12
C PRO A 20 -3.08 -20.70 8.38
N GLY A 21 -4.09 -20.20 7.69
CA GLY A 21 -4.53 -18.81 7.76
C GLY A 21 -5.23 -18.37 6.47
N ASP A 22 -5.99 -17.29 6.53
CA ASP A 22 -6.69 -16.69 5.38
C ASP A 22 -5.84 -15.67 4.61
N GLY A 23 -4.57 -15.49 5.02
CA GLY A 23 -3.67 -14.49 4.45
C GLY A 23 -3.93 -13.07 4.95
N THR A 24 -4.79 -12.89 5.96
CA THR A 24 -4.97 -11.60 6.62
C THR A 24 -3.89 -11.40 7.68
N LEU A 25 -3.45 -10.15 7.80
CA LEU A 25 -2.52 -9.76 8.86
C LEU A 25 -3.34 -9.42 10.09
N ALA A 26 -3.34 -10.30 11.08
CA ALA A 26 -4.10 -10.10 12.31
C ALA A 26 -3.49 -8.95 13.13
N LEU A 27 -4.13 -7.79 13.08
CA LEU A 27 -3.85 -6.66 13.95
C LEU A 27 -4.66 -6.87 15.23
N HIS A 28 -3.99 -7.25 16.32
CA HIS A 28 -4.65 -7.34 17.62
C HIS A 28 -4.73 -5.93 18.22
N ASP A 29 -5.85 -5.60 18.87
CA ASP A 29 -6.04 -4.32 19.53
C ASP A 29 -5.46 -4.31 20.96
N GLY A 30 -4.95 -3.15 21.35
CA GLY A 30 -4.18 -2.89 22.57
C GLY A 30 -4.92 -3.03 23.91
N ALA A 31 -6.05 -3.73 23.98
CA ALA A 31 -6.60 -4.19 25.25
C ALA A 31 -5.93 -5.50 25.73
N ASP A 32 -5.47 -6.35 24.80
CA ASP A 32 -4.86 -7.67 25.06
C ASP A 32 -3.44 -7.82 24.46
N GLY A 33 -2.73 -6.72 24.22
CA GLY A 33 -1.30 -6.76 23.85
C GLY A 33 -1.03 -7.02 22.36
N GLY A 34 -1.87 -6.47 21.48
CA GLY A 34 -1.58 -6.48 20.06
C GLY A 34 -0.43 -5.57 19.61
N PRO A 35 0.05 -5.74 18.36
CA PRO A 35 1.27 -5.10 17.89
C PRO A 35 1.10 -3.59 17.81
N TRP A 36 1.99 -2.84 18.47
CA TRP A 36 1.98 -1.38 18.38
C TRP A 36 2.41 -0.94 16.97
N LEU A 37 1.50 -0.45 16.14
CA LEU A 37 1.80 -0.15 14.74
C LEU A 37 2.50 1.20 14.54
N ASN A 38 2.26 2.16 15.43
CA ASN A 38 2.77 3.52 15.29
C ASN A 38 4.21 3.69 15.83
N GLY A 39 4.83 2.62 16.35
CA GLY A 39 6.21 2.66 16.83
C GLY A 39 7.25 2.85 15.72
N PRO A 40 8.53 3.06 16.09
CA PRO A 40 9.62 3.14 15.13
C PRO A 40 9.90 1.78 14.47
N VAL A 41 10.42 1.79 13.23
CA VAL A 41 10.87 0.57 12.56
C VAL A 41 12.40 0.56 12.51
N GLU A 42 12.99 -0.39 13.22
CA GLU A 42 14.44 -0.63 13.20
C GLU A 42 14.87 -1.29 11.89
N GLN A 43 16.05 -0.90 11.41
CA GLN A 43 16.69 -1.51 10.24
C GLN A 43 17.66 -2.60 10.69
N PHE A 44 17.20 -3.85 10.69
CA PHE A 44 18.09 -4.98 10.95
C PHE A 44 19.03 -5.26 9.78
N HIS A 45 20.26 -5.63 10.12
CA HIS A 45 21.31 -6.04 9.18
C HIS A 45 21.52 -7.55 9.23
N ASP A 46 20.42 -8.31 9.18
CA ASP A 46 20.49 -9.77 9.28
C ASP A 46 20.87 -10.40 7.95
N PHE A 47 21.76 -11.38 8.02
CA PHE A 47 22.06 -12.24 6.89
C PHE A 47 20.85 -13.12 6.57
N PRO A 48 20.37 -13.12 5.31
CA PRO A 48 19.25 -13.96 4.91
C PRO A 48 19.61 -15.43 5.13
N GLY A 49 18.69 -16.17 5.73
CA GLY A 49 18.77 -17.61 5.81
C GLY A 49 17.70 -18.19 6.73
N ILE A 50 17.11 -19.31 6.32
CA ILE A 50 16.17 -20.07 7.14
C ILE A 50 16.98 -20.95 8.09
N PRO A 51 16.85 -20.78 9.42
CA PRO A 51 17.55 -21.62 10.37
C PRO A 51 17.03 -23.06 10.25
N VAL A 52 17.95 -24.01 10.15
CA VAL A 52 17.64 -25.43 10.12
C VAL A 52 18.56 -26.18 11.07
N ILE A 53 18.06 -27.30 11.60
CA ILE A 53 18.89 -28.27 12.31
C ILE A 53 19.33 -29.32 11.27
N SER A 54 20.64 -29.44 11.07
CA SER A 54 21.21 -30.43 10.14
C SER A 54 20.99 -31.85 10.67
N ARG A 55 21.20 -32.87 9.83
CA ARG A 55 21.16 -34.29 10.26
C ARG A 55 22.18 -34.60 11.37
N ARG A 56 23.22 -33.78 11.53
CA ARG A 56 24.23 -33.88 12.59
C ARG A 56 23.84 -33.10 13.86
N LYS A 57 22.61 -32.59 13.94
CA LYS A 57 22.13 -31.70 15.01
C LYS A 57 22.89 -30.37 15.12
N GLU A 58 23.57 -29.96 14.05
CA GLU A 58 24.26 -28.67 13.99
C GLU A 58 23.30 -27.57 13.49
N ARG A 59 23.50 -26.34 13.95
CA ARG A 59 22.77 -25.18 13.43
C ARG A 59 23.33 -24.83 12.07
N ASP A 60 22.48 -24.86 11.06
CA ASP A 60 22.82 -24.51 9.68
C ASP A 60 21.77 -23.53 9.12
N ARG A 61 22.03 -22.93 7.96
CA ARG A 61 21.13 -21.98 7.30
C ARG A 61 20.92 -22.36 5.85
N ARG A 62 19.68 -22.30 5.40
CA ARG A 62 19.32 -22.47 3.99
C ARG A 62 19.00 -21.13 3.33
N PRO A 63 19.20 -20.99 2.01
CA PRO A 63 18.78 -19.79 1.29
C PRO A 63 17.29 -19.49 1.52
N GLY A 64 16.98 -18.22 1.78
CA GLY A 64 15.63 -17.73 2.03
C GLY A 64 15.61 -16.62 3.08
N PHE A 65 14.43 -16.07 3.32
CA PHE A 65 14.19 -15.11 4.39
C PHE A 65 13.35 -15.77 5.48
N TYR A 66 13.78 -15.61 6.73
CA TYR A 66 13.06 -16.11 7.89
C TYR A 66 12.86 -14.97 8.86
N ILE A 67 11.60 -14.71 9.20
CA ILE A 67 11.23 -13.82 10.29
C ILE A 67 10.94 -14.72 11.48
N SER A 68 11.71 -14.55 12.55
CA SER A 68 11.52 -15.31 13.78
C SER A 68 10.25 -14.88 14.51
N ALA A 69 9.66 -15.76 15.32
CA ALA A 69 8.37 -15.50 15.96
C ALA A 69 8.40 -14.26 16.88
N ASP A 70 9.53 -14.01 17.55
CA ASP A 70 9.82 -12.82 18.36
C ASP A 70 9.88 -11.52 17.54
N ARG A 71 9.88 -11.58 16.21
CA ARG A 71 9.91 -10.44 15.30
C ARG A 71 8.61 -10.21 14.54
N THR A 72 7.56 -10.95 14.88
CA THR A 72 6.25 -10.84 14.24
C THR A 72 5.70 -9.42 14.35
N GLU A 73 5.78 -8.80 15.54
CA GLU A 73 5.33 -7.42 15.76
C GLU A 73 6.08 -6.42 14.87
N TRP A 74 7.42 -6.48 14.87
CA TRP A 74 8.24 -5.62 14.02
C TRP A 74 7.88 -5.79 12.54
N PHE A 75 7.71 -7.02 12.07
CA PHE A 75 7.41 -7.27 10.66
C PHE A 75 6.01 -6.79 10.28
N THR A 76 5.03 -6.98 11.16
CA THR A 76 3.68 -6.40 11.03
C THR A 76 3.75 -4.88 10.88
N ARG A 77 4.54 -4.21 11.71
CA ARG A 77 4.76 -2.75 11.62
C ARG A 77 5.39 -2.35 10.28
N VAL A 78 6.42 -3.08 9.82
CA VAL A 78 7.06 -2.85 8.51
C VAL A 78 6.03 -2.95 7.37
N LEU A 79 5.19 -3.99 7.39
CA LEU A 79 4.17 -4.20 6.37
C LEU A 79 3.12 -3.10 6.39
N ALA A 80 2.58 -2.75 7.56
CA ALA A 80 1.57 -1.70 7.69
C ALA A 80 2.08 -0.33 7.21
N ARG A 81 3.30 0.04 7.60
CA ARG A 81 3.95 1.28 7.14
C ARG A 81 4.23 1.28 5.65
N THR A 82 4.77 0.17 5.12
CA THR A 82 5.10 0.07 3.69
C THR A 82 3.84 0.09 2.82
N ALA A 83 2.76 -0.58 3.24
CA ALA A 83 1.48 -0.52 2.54
C ALA A 83 0.89 0.90 2.53
N SER A 84 0.93 1.60 3.67
CA SER A 84 0.46 2.98 3.78
C SER A 84 1.31 3.95 2.94
N ALA A 85 2.62 3.77 2.94
CA ALA A 85 3.53 4.54 2.08
C ALA A 85 3.26 4.30 0.60
N GLY A 86 3.02 3.04 0.20
CA GLY A 86 2.65 2.70 -1.17
C GLY A 86 1.34 3.36 -1.62
N LEU A 87 0.35 3.38 -0.73
CA LEU A 87 -0.94 4.03 -0.95
C LEU A 87 -0.79 5.55 -1.16
N LEU A 88 -0.01 6.22 -0.30
CA LEU A 88 0.27 7.66 -0.43
C LEU A 88 1.07 7.97 -1.71
N ALA A 89 2.09 7.16 -2.01
CA ALA A 89 2.89 7.32 -3.21
C ALA A 89 2.06 7.10 -4.49
N PHE A 90 1.08 6.20 -4.46
CA PHE A 90 0.11 5.99 -5.52
C PHE A 90 -0.76 7.24 -5.74
N ALA A 91 -1.23 7.87 -4.66
CA ALA A 91 -1.99 9.12 -4.74
C ALA A 91 -1.13 10.33 -5.17
N GLY A 92 0.20 10.20 -5.18
CA GLY A 92 1.14 11.28 -5.51
C GLY A 92 1.80 11.95 -4.29
N ASP A 93 1.36 11.67 -3.06
CA ASP A 93 1.95 12.22 -1.84
C ASP A 93 3.22 11.47 -1.42
N ARG A 94 4.29 11.67 -2.20
CA ARG A 94 5.60 11.06 -1.95
C ARG A 94 6.26 11.53 -0.66
N ARG A 95 5.95 12.75 -0.21
CA ARG A 95 6.53 13.34 1.00
C ARG A 95 6.00 12.62 2.24
N THR A 96 4.69 12.49 2.37
CA THR A 96 4.08 11.74 3.47
C THR A 96 4.39 10.26 3.36
N ALA A 97 4.42 9.70 2.14
CA ALA A 97 4.89 8.31 1.94
C ALA A 97 6.30 8.09 2.50
N GLY A 98 7.21 9.05 2.28
CA GLY A 98 8.57 9.02 2.79
C GLY A 98 8.65 8.90 4.31
N SER A 99 7.81 9.62 5.06
CA SER A 99 7.85 9.63 6.55
C SER A 99 7.52 8.27 7.18
N LEU A 100 6.83 7.41 6.44
CA LEU A 100 6.49 6.06 6.87
C LEU A 100 7.63 5.05 6.66
N LEU A 101 8.64 5.40 5.88
CA LEU A 101 9.65 4.47 5.41
C LEU A 101 10.97 4.61 6.16
N THR A 102 11.74 3.51 6.17
CA THR A 102 13.11 3.54 6.70
C THR A 102 14.03 4.38 5.80
N PRO A 103 15.11 5.00 6.33
CA PRO A 103 16.08 5.74 5.53
C PRO A 103 16.58 5.02 4.27
N ARG A 104 16.80 3.69 4.34
CA ARG A 104 17.21 2.89 3.17
C ARG A 104 16.12 2.80 2.11
N GLN A 105 14.85 2.70 2.52
CA GLN A 105 13.71 2.70 1.61
C GLN A 105 13.49 4.09 1.00
N GLN A 106 13.58 5.15 1.79
CA GLN A 106 13.50 6.55 1.32
C GLN A 106 14.55 6.83 0.24
N ALA A 107 15.81 6.44 0.49
CA ALA A 107 16.88 6.63 -0.49
C ALA A 107 16.60 5.92 -1.83
N ARG A 108 15.96 4.74 -1.81
CA ARG A 108 15.60 3.98 -3.02
C ARG A 108 14.39 4.54 -3.77
N LEU A 109 13.45 5.17 -3.06
CA LEU A 109 12.31 5.87 -3.67
C LEU A 109 12.72 7.15 -4.40
N GLY A 110 13.98 7.57 -4.25
CA GLY A 110 14.49 8.81 -4.81
C GLY A 110 14.04 9.99 -3.94
N ALA A 111 14.81 10.27 -2.89
CA ALA A 111 14.58 11.41 -2.00
C ALA A 111 14.69 12.79 -2.71
N GLU A 112 14.99 12.82 -4.01
CA GLU A 112 15.34 14.02 -4.77
C GLU A 112 14.33 14.43 -5.87
N GLN A 113 13.16 13.79 -5.99
CA GLN A 113 12.20 14.11 -7.06
C GLN A 113 11.03 15.04 -6.64
N ASP A 114 11.29 15.98 -5.73
CA ASP A 114 10.34 17.06 -5.41
C ASP A 114 10.23 18.11 -6.54
N SER A 115 11.03 18.01 -7.60
CA SER A 115 10.96 18.91 -8.76
C SER A 115 11.63 18.31 -10.00
N GLY A 116 10.86 18.11 -11.08
CA GLY A 116 11.38 17.66 -12.38
C GLY A 116 10.30 17.47 -13.45
N PRO A 117 10.66 17.34 -14.74
CA PRO A 117 9.72 17.00 -15.80
C PRO A 117 9.13 15.61 -15.56
N GLY A 118 7.79 15.52 -15.42
CA GLY A 118 7.09 14.30 -15.00
C GLY A 118 6.76 14.24 -13.51
N HIS A 119 6.98 15.32 -12.76
CA HIS A 119 6.45 15.47 -11.40
C HIS A 119 4.92 15.42 -11.43
N VAL A 120 4.40 14.55 -10.57
CA VAL A 120 2.99 14.29 -10.37
C VAL A 120 2.61 15.03 -9.10
N ALA A 121 1.95 16.17 -9.24
CA ALA A 121 1.58 16.97 -8.09
C ALA A 121 0.42 16.29 -7.34
N PHE A 122 0.55 16.23 -6.02
CA PHE A 122 -0.55 15.92 -5.12
C PHE A 122 -1.37 17.19 -4.90
N ASP A 123 -2.20 17.54 -5.87
CA ASP A 123 -2.92 18.82 -5.91
C ASP A 123 -4.38 18.67 -6.36
N THR A 124 -4.82 17.46 -6.65
CA THR A 124 -6.16 17.21 -7.18
C THR A 124 -7.09 16.77 -6.06
N ALA A 125 -8.21 17.48 -5.89
CA ALA A 125 -9.32 17.10 -5.03
C ALA A 125 -10.59 16.94 -5.85
N VAL A 126 -11.32 15.84 -5.66
CA VAL A 126 -12.58 15.54 -6.35
C VAL A 126 -13.57 15.00 -5.34
N GLU A 127 -14.83 15.39 -5.45
CA GLU A 127 -15.93 14.80 -4.69
C GLU A 127 -16.79 13.95 -5.62
N LEU A 128 -16.97 12.66 -5.32
CA LEU A 128 -17.81 11.75 -6.10
C LEU A 128 -18.89 11.15 -5.20
N ALA A 129 -20.16 11.38 -5.54
CA ALA A 129 -21.31 10.96 -4.73
C ALA A 129 -21.15 11.30 -3.23
N GLY A 130 -20.63 12.50 -2.91
CA GLY A 130 -20.38 12.92 -1.53
C GLY A 130 -19.20 12.23 -0.83
N ILE A 131 -18.30 11.58 -1.57
CA ILE A 131 -17.05 11.01 -1.06
C ILE A 131 -15.88 11.90 -1.52
N PRO A 132 -15.22 12.61 -0.60
CA PRO A 132 -14.06 13.42 -0.94
C PRO A 132 -12.83 12.54 -1.19
N LEU A 133 -12.22 12.74 -2.35
CA LEU A 133 -11.01 12.06 -2.81
C LEU A 133 -9.92 13.09 -3.06
N ILE A 134 -8.69 12.71 -2.75
CA ILE A 134 -7.51 13.53 -3.03
C ILE A 134 -6.41 12.68 -3.66
N GLY A 135 -5.62 13.30 -4.52
CA GLY A 135 -4.57 12.62 -5.24
C GLY A 135 -4.02 13.47 -6.37
N THR A 136 -3.92 12.85 -7.53
CA THR A 136 -3.34 13.45 -8.72
C THR A 136 -4.12 13.06 -9.96
N ASP A 137 -4.11 13.93 -10.97
CA ASP A 137 -4.59 13.63 -12.29
C ASP A 137 -3.48 13.64 -13.36
N HIS A 138 -3.71 12.87 -14.42
CA HIS A 138 -2.84 12.80 -15.57
C HIS A 138 -3.65 12.79 -16.84
N VAL A 139 -3.33 13.72 -17.74
CA VAL A 139 -3.92 13.77 -19.06
C VAL A 139 -2.94 13.20 -20.08
N PHE A 140 -3.34 12.14 -20.77
CA PHE A 140 -2.58 11.57 -21.88
C PHE A 140 -3.46 11.42 -23.13
N ARG A 141 -2.82 11.16 -24.27
CA ARG A 141 -3.54 10.85 -25.52
C ARG A 141 -3.50 9.35 -25.77
N LEU A 142 -4.67 8.76 -25.96
CA LEU A 142 -4.81 7.42 -26.55
C LEU A 142 -5.37 7.64 -27.96
N GLU A 143 -4.53 7.38 -28.97
CA GLU A 143 -4.80 7.78 -30.35
C GLU A 143 -5.08 9.29 -30.45
N SER A 144 -6.25 9.68 -30.97
CA SER A 144 -6.69 11.09 -31.08
C SER A 144 -7.51 11.56 -29.88
N GLN A 145 -7.78 10.70 -28.89
CA GLN A 145 -8.62 11.01 -27.74
C GLN A 145 -7.76 11.46 -26.55
N ARG A 146 -8.12 12.60 -25.93
CA ARG A 146 -7.57 12.99 -24.63
C ARG A 146 -8.28 12.21 -23.52
N MET A 147 -7.49 11.53 -22.72
CA MET A 147 -7.91 10.72 -21.58
C MET A 147 -7.40 11.36 -20.30
N GLU A 148 -8.24 11.40 -19.28
CA GLU A 148 -7.89 11.80 -17.92
C GLU A 148 -7.83 10.55 -17.05
N VAL A 149 -6.74 10.42 -16.30
CA VAL A 149 -6.55 9.42 -15.25
C VAL A 149 -6.51 10.13 -13.93
N PHE A 150 -7.36 9.70 -13.01
CA PHE A 150 -7.26 10.09 -11.61
C PHE A 150 -6.63 8.94 -10.82
N SER A 151 -5.67 9.25 -9.96
CA SER A 151 -5.09 8.32 -8.97
C SER A 151 -5.12 9.00 -7.61
N GLY A 152 -5.86 8.43 -6.67
CA GLY A 152 -6.06 9.07 -5.37
C GLY A 152 -6.54 8.12 -4.28
N ILE A 153 -6.94 8.70 -3.16
CA ILE A 153 -7.48 8.02 -1.99
C ILE A 153 -8.59 8.85 -1.35
N PRO A 154 -9.49 8.23 -0.57
CA PRO A 154 -10.38 8.94 0.33
C PRO A 154 -9.63 9.92 1.23
N GLN A 155 -10.13 11.15 1.31
CA GLN A 155 -9.51 12.20 2.13
C GLN A 155 -9.35 11.76 3.60
N ALA A 156 -10.33 11.05 4.16
CA ALA A 156 -10.26 10.52 5.51
C ALA A 156 -9.06 9.57 5.74
N LEU A 157 -8.67 8.77 4.72
CA LEU A 157 -7.48 7.90 4.81
C LEU A 157 -6.19 8.71 4.77
N HIS A 158 -6.15 9.80 4.00
CA HIS A 158 -4.99 10.69 4.01
C HIS A 158 -4.85 11.42 5.33
N GLU A 159 -5.95 11.89 5.90
CA GLU A 159 -5.96 12.66 7.15
C GLU A 159 -5.38 11.88 8.33
N VAL A 160 -5.64 10.57 8.41
CA VAL A 160 -5.04 9.71 9.45
C VAL A 160 -3.59 9.35 9.16
N LEU A 161 -3.12 9.50 7.91
CA LEU A 161 -1.76 9.15 7.50
C LEU A 161 -0.81 10.35 7.43
N ARG A 162 -1.32 11.58 7.38
CA ARG A 162 -0.51 12.80 7.33
C ARG A 162 -0.04 13.23 8.72
N GLY A 163 1.10 13.92 8.79
CA GLY A 163 1.64 14.42 10.05
C GLY A 163 2.21 13.30 10.91
N GLU A 164 1.50 12.95 12.00
CA GLU A 164 1.79 11.78 12.83
C GLU A 164 0.87 10.62 12.39
N PRO A 165 1.35 9.67 11.58
CA PRO A 165 0.48 8.67 10.97
C PRO A 165 -0.08 7.70 12.01
N ASP A 166 -1.39 7.50 11.98
CA ASP A 166 -2.11 6.53 12.80
C ASP A 166 -2.57 5.34 11.96
N LEU A 167 -1.78 4.26 12.04
CA LEU A 167 -2.03 3.03 11.30
C LEU A 167 -3.17 2.19 11.87
N HIS A 168 -3.53 2.39 13.14
CA HIS A 168 -4.72 1.76 13.73
C HIS A 168 -5.97 2.45 13.20
N ALA A 169 -6.02 3.79 13.28
CA ALA A 169 -7.12 4.54 12.71
C ALA A 169 -7.33 4.24 11.21
N ARG A 170 -6.24 4.14 10.43
CA ARG A 170 -6.31 3.68 9.03
C ARG A 170 -7.00 2.32 8.90
N HIS A 171 -6.63 1.35 9.73
CA HIS A 171 -7.20 0.01 9.70
C HIS A 171 -8.71 0.04 9.98
N ASP A 172 -9.12 0.84 10.97
CA ASP A 172 -10.50 0.89 11.44
C ASP A 172 -11.44 1.60 10.45
N ILE A 173 -10.97 2.67 9.79
CA ILE A 173 -11.81 3.43 8.85
C ILE A 173 -11.93 2.76 7.47
N LEU A 174 -10.98 1.92 7.08
CA LEU A 174 -10.93 1.35 5.73
C LEU A 174 -12.16 0.48 5.40
N PRO A 175 -12.63 -0.45 6.27
CA PRO A 175 -13.87 -1.19 6.03
C PRO A 175 -15.08 -0.29 5.83
N ILE A 176 -15.22 0.77 6.64
CA ILE A 176 -16.33 1.73 6.59
C ILE A 176 -16.34 2.45 5.23
N LEU A 177 -15.17 2.92 4.79
CA LEU A 177 -15.03 3.58 3.49
C LEU A 177 -15.31 2.65 2.32
N ARG A 178 -14.95 1.36 2.43
CA ARG A 178 -15.24 0.36 1.41
C ARG A 178 -16.73 0.06 1.29
N GLU A 179 -17.43 -0.05 2.41
CA GLU A 179 -18.88 -0.21 2.44
C GLU A 179 -19.57 1.02 1.83
N LEU A 180 -19.17 2.22 2.25
CA LEU A 180 -19.68 3.47 1.70
C LEU A 180 -19.46 3.60 0.18
N TRP A 181 -18.27 3.23 -0.30
CA TRP A 181 -17.95 3.21 -1.72
C TRP A 181 -18.84 2.22 -2.48
N HIS A 182 -19.04 1.02 -1.93
CA HIS A 182 -19.84 -0.01 -2.57
C HIS A 182 -21.31 0.41 -2.68
N ASP A 183 -21.87 0.96 -1.60
CA ASP A 183 -23.25 1.45 -1.57
C ASP A 183 -23.51 2.58 -2.57
N ARG A 184 -22.50 3.41 -2.83
CA ARG A 184 -22.58 4.56 -3.75
C ARG A 184 -21.97 4.29 -5.12
N GLU A 185 -21.54 3.06 -5.42
CA GLU A 185 -20.82 2.73 -6.65
C GLU A 185 -21.56 3.18 -7.94
N PRO A 186 -22.89 3.03 -8.06
CA PRO A 186 -23.62 3.52 -9.23
C PRO A 186 -23.52 5.04 -9.42
N ASP A 187 -23.68 5.81 -8.34
CA ASP A 187 -23.65 7.27 -8.36
C ASP A 187 -22.23 7.79 -8.61
N ILE A 188 -21.22 7.16 -8.00
CA ILE A 188 -19.80 7.47 -8.23
C ILE A 188 -19.43 7.31 -9.71
N ARG A 189 -19.86 6.20 -10.34
CA ARG A 189 -19.60 5.95 -11.77
C ARG A 189 -20.31 6.98 -12.65
N ALA A 190 -21.53 7.37 -12.29
CA ALA A 190 -22.30 8.38 -13.00
C ALA A 190 -21.66 9.77 -12.90
N ASP A 191 -21.21 10.16 -11.70
CA ASP A 191 -20.54 11.44 -11.46
C ASP A 191 -19.19 11.53 -12.18
N TRP A 192 -18.40 10.45 -12.14
CA TRP A 192 -17.10 10.40 -12.80
C TRP A 192 -17.20 10.48 -14.33
N GLY A 193 -18.19 9.79 -14.93
CA GLY A 193 -18.39 9.76 -16.39
C GLY A 193 -17.38 8.88 -17.13
N GLY A 194 -16.93 7.80 -16.49
CA GLY A 194 -15.91 6.86 -17.01
C GLY A 194 -15.79 5.60 -16.16
N VAL A 195 -14.67 4.88 -16.29
CA VAL A 195 -14.36 3.75 -15.41
C VAL A 195 -13.69 4.29 -14.16
N ILE A 196 -14.16 3.89 -12.99
CA ILE A 196 -13.52 4.21 -11.71
C ILE A 196 -13.66 3.03 -10.75
N TYR A 197 -12.63 2.79 -9.96
CA TYR A 197 -12.54 1.65 -9.06
C TYR A 197 -11.74 2.01 -7.81
N MET A 198 -12.15 1.46 -6.66
CA MET A 198 -11.39 1.48 -5.42
C MET A 198 -10.95 0.07 -5.04
N ASP A 199 -9.66 -0.10 -4.76
CA ASP A 199 -9.10 -1.38 -4.34
C ASP A 199 -9.39 -1.69 -2.86
N THR A 200 -8.94 -2.86 -2.39
CA THR A 200 -9.15 -3.28 -0.99
C THR A 200 -8.38 -2.45 0.04
N ASN A 201 -7.41 -1.64 -0.38
CA ASN A 201 -6.57 -0.79 0.47
C ASN A 201 -7.01 0.68 0.47
N GLY A 202 -8.02 1.04 -0.34
CA GLY A 202 -8.52 2.40 -0.48
C GLY A 202 -7.87 3.20 -1.61
N ALA A 203 -7.08 2.58 -2.47
CA ALA A 203 -6.54 3.22 -3.66
C ALA A 203 -7.65 3.36 -4.72
N VAL A 204 -7.89 4.58 -5.18
CA VAL A 204 -8.89 4.90 -6.20
C VAL A 204 -8.20 5.24 -7.51
N MET A 205 -8.61 4.55 -8.59
CA MET A 205 -8.17 4.85 -9.95
C MET A 205 -9.37 5.10 -10.84
N GLY A 206 -9.38 6.26 -11.50
CA GLY A 206 -10.37 6.66 -12.49
C GLY A 206 -9.75 6.83 -13.86
N LEU A 207 -10.47 6.46 -14.91
CA LEU A 207 -10.13 6.74 -16.30
C LEU A 207 -11.39 7.24 -17.01
N ARG A 208 -11.32 8.42 -17.62
CA ARG A 208 -12.40 8.98 -18.45
C ARG A 208 -11.86 9.69 -19.69
N LYS A 209 -12.74 9.93 -20.66
CA LYS A 209 -12.43 10.85 -21.75
C LYS A 209 -12.52 12.26 -21.20
N MET A 210 -11.57 13.12 -21.55
CA MET A 210 -11.83 14.55 -21.36
C MET A 210 -13.07 14.91 -22.20
N ASP A 211 -14.00 15.63 -21.58
CA ASP A 211 -15.34 16.00 -22.07
C ASP A 211 -16.51 15.04 -21.71
N SER A 212 -16.27 13.95 -20.97
CA SER A 212 -17.35 13.01 -20.56
C SER A 212 -17.83 13.12 -19.10
N GLY A 213 -17.27 14.03 -18.29
CA GLY A 213 -17.67 14.28 -16.90
C GLY A 213 -18.58 15.50 -16.75
N ARG A 214 -19.40 15.53 -15.69
CA ARG A 214 -20.05 16.78 -15.26
C ARG A 214 -18.96 17.77 -14.83
N VAL A 215 -18.95 18.94 -15.46
CA VAL A 215 -18.08 20.08 -15.11
C VAL A 215 -18.38 20.46 -13.65
N SER A 216 -17.36 20.40 -12.78
CA SER A 216 -17.45 21.05 -11.47
C SER A 216 -17.55 22.56 -11.71
N LEU A 217 -18.57 23.18 -11.14
CA LEU A 217 -18.69 24.63 -11.09
C LEU A 217 -17.56 25.19 -10.22
N ASP A 218 -17.04 26.34 -10.65
CA ASP A 218 -15.95 27.14 -10.07
C ASP A 218 -15.93 27.24 -8.53
#